data_AF-A0A0D6KCU5-F1
#
_entry.id   AF-A0A0D6KCU5-F1
#
_cell.length_a   1.000
_cell.length_b   1.000
_cell.length_c   1.000
_cell.angle_alpha   90.00
_cell.angle_beta   90.00
_cell.angle_gamma   90.00
#
_symmetry.space_group_name_H-M   'P 1'
#
loop_
_entity.id
_entity.type
_entity.pdbx_description
1 polymer ?
#
loop_
_entity_poly.entity_id
_entity_poly.type
_entity_poly.pdbx_seq_one_letter_code
_entity_poly.pdbx_strand_id
1 'polypeptide(L)'
;MHKKWPLTATSCIVKSNGIITNIKIMDSRQLAQYMEATDSIAKPWLLVQLRLKKLQERQALIPQDVYVEELEDIFQDMMNLGEWWRGMEDEVF
;
A
#
# COMPACT_ATOMS: atom_id res chain seq x y z
N MET A 1 15.02 -10.99 39.90
CA MET A 1 15.10 -12.15 39.00
C MET A 1 15.39 -11.65 37.59
N HIS A 2 16.67 -11.68 37.17
CA HIS A 2 17.12 -11.23 35.85
C HIS A 2 17.13 -12.42 34.89
N LYS A 3 16.32 -12.39 33.82
CA LYS A 3 16.43 -13.35 32.73
C LYS A 3 17.44 -12.83 31.71
N LYS A 4 18.67 -13.38 31.74
CA LYS A 4 19.64 -13.28 30.64
C LYS A 4 19.14 -14.13 29.47
N TRP A 5 19.07 -13.56 28.28
CA TRP A 5 18.84 -14.30 27.03
C TRP A 5 20.18 -14.51 26.32
N PRO A 6 20.50 -15.71 25.80
CA PRO A 6 21.77 -15.94 25.12
C PRO A 6 21.76 -15.33 23.70
N LEU A 7 22.81 -14.59 23.39
CA LEU A 7 23.12 -14.08 22.06
C LEU A 7 23.85 -15.16 21.27
N THR A 8 23.15 -15.82 20.34
CA THR A 8 23.80 -16.49 19.20
C THR A 8 22.94 -16.39 17.94
N ALA A 9 23.50 -15.66 16.97
CA ALA A 9 23.36 -15.77 15.52
C ALA A 9 22.01 -15.46 14.84
N THR A 10 22.04 -14.31 14.15
CA THR A 10 21.40 -14.04 12.85
C THR A 10 19.88 -13.87 12.81
N SER A 11 19.42 -12.71 13.26
CA SER A 11 18.43 -11.91 12.52
C SER A 11 18.41 -10.50 13.11
N CYS A 12 18.98 -9.53 12.39
CA CYS A 12 18.86 -8.12 12.75
C CYS A 12 17.40 -7.68 12.50
N ILE A 13 16.54 -7.89 13.49
CA ILE A 13 15.20 -7.30 13.51
C ILE A 13 15.37 -5.83 13.89
N VAL A 14 15.39 -4.96 12.87
CA VAL A 14 15.16 -3.52 13.06
C VAL A 14 13.72 -3.37 13.54
N LYS A 15 13.54 -3.04 14.82
CA LYS A 15 12.26 -2.58 15.36
C LYS A 15 11.97 -1.17 14.86
N SER A 16 11.36 -1.05 13.68
CA SER A 16 10.72 0.20 13.24
C SER A 16 9.24 0.15 13.61
N ASN A 17 8.78 1.16 14.36
CA ASN A 17 7.39 1.33 14.78
C ASN A 17 6.41 1.09 13.62
N GLY A 18 5.63 0.01 13.76
CA GLY A 18 4.95 -0.71 12.68
C GLY A 18 3.64 -0.10 12.20
N ILE A 19 3.67 1.14 11.70
CA ILE A 19 2.56 1.66 10.88
C ILE A 19 3.02 2.08 9.48
N ILE A 20 4.32 2.36 9.28
CA ILE A 20 4.80 2.92 7.99
C ILE A 20 5.60 1.92 7.13
N THR A 21 5.92 0.72 7.64
CA THR A 21 6.72 -0.27 6.90
C THR A 21 5.90 -1.28 6.09
N ASN A 22 4.60 -1.43 6.32
CA ASN A 22 3.78 -2.41 5.59
C ASN A 22 3.51 -2.03 4.14
N ILE A 23 3.57 -0.75 3.78
CA ILE A 23 3.37 -0.31 2.38
C ILE A 23 4.52 -0.76 1.47
N LYS A 24 5.69 -1.15 2.00
CA LYS A 24 6.81 -1.66 1.19
C LYS A 24 6.77 -3.17 0.93
N ILE A 25 6.01 -3.95 1.71
CA ILE A 25 6.19 -5.42 1.74
C ILE A 25 5.45 -6.16 0.62
N MET A 26 4.33 -5.62 0.13
CA MET A 26 3.44 -6.31 -0.81
C MET A 26 3.53 -5.78 -2.25
N ASP A 27 3.67 -6.68 -3.22
CA ASP A 27 3.61 -6.36 -4.66
C ASP A 27 2.16 -6.25 -5.17
N SER A 28 1.97 -5.74 -6.38
CA SER A 28 0.66 -5.50 -6.98
C SER A 28 -0.18 -6.78 -7.12
N ARG A 29 0.46 -7.94 -7.30
CA ARG A 29 -0.22 -9.24 -7.45
C ARG A 29 -0.71 -9.74 -6.10
N GLN A 30 0.13 -9.65 -5.08
CA GLN A 30 -0.25 -10.00 -3.71
C GLN A 30 -1.38 -9.09 -3.21
N LEU A 31 -1.36 -7.80 -3.57
CA LEU A 31 -2.44 -6.88 -3.25
C LEU A 31 -3.74 -7.27 -3.97
N ALA A 32 -3.70 -7.59 -5.26
CA ALA A 32 -4.88 -8.05 -6.00
C ALA A 32 -5.46 -9.35 -5.40
N GLN A 33 -4.61 -10.32 -5.05
CA GLN A 33 -5.04 -11.56 -4.39
C GLN A 33 -5.69 -11.31 -3.03
N TYR A 34 -5.16 -10.37 -2.25
CA TYR A 34 -5.77 -9.94 -1.00
C TYR A 34 -7.16 -9.32 -1.24
N MET A 35 -7.30 -8.48 -2.27
CA MET A 35 -8.58 -7.85 -2.63
C MET A 35 -9.64 -8.88 -3.01
N GLU A 36 -9.26 -9.88 -3.81
CA GLU A 36 -10.12 -11.01 -4.20
C GLU A 36 -10.52 -11.86 -2.99
N ALA A 37 -9.56 -12.20 -2.13
CA ALA A 37 -9.80 -13.07 -0.97
C ALA A 37 -10.68 -12.43 0.11
N THR A 38 -10.73 -11.09 0.16
CA THR A 38 -11.45 -10.32 1.19
C THR A 38 -12.67 -9.59 0.64
N ASP A 39 -13.09 -9.89 -0.59
CA ASP A 39 -14.17 -9.22 -1.33
C ASP A 39 -14.05 -7.68 -1.28
N SER A 40 -12.81 -7.20 -1.22
CA SER A 40 -12.46 -5.80 -1.02
C SER A 40 -12.21 -5.08 -2.35
N ILE A 41 -12.56 -5.71 -3.48
CA ILE A 41 -12.45 -5.13 -4.83
C ILE A 41 -13.35 -3.90 -4.97
N ALA A 42 -14.48 -3.88 -4.27
CA ALA A 42 -15.42 -2.76 -4.25
C ALA A 42 -14.91 -1.53 -3.49
N LYS A 43 -13.71 -1.59 -2.89
CA LYS A 43 -13.12 -0.51 -2.10
C LYS A 43 -12.26 0.39 -2.99
N PRO A 44 -12.74 1.57 -3.43
CA PRO A 44 -12.05 2.35 -4.45
C PRO A 44 -10.69 2.91 -3.99
N TRP A 45 -10.46 3.11 -2.69
CA TRP A 45 -9.12 3.47 -2.18
C TRP A 45 -8.10 2.32 -2.33
N LEU A 46 -8.54 1.07 -2.29
CA LEU A 46 -7.68 -0.10 -2.46
C LEU A 46 -7.28 -0.27 -3.94
N LEU A 47 -8.16 0.14 -4.86
CA LEU A 47 -7.84 0.23 -6.29
C LEU A 47 -6.82 1.33 -6.59
N VAL A 48 -6.92 2.50 -5.95
CA VAL A 48 -5.91 3.57 -6.05
C VAL A 48 -4.55 3.06 -5.54
N GLN A 49 -4.52 2.37 -4.41
CA GLN A 49 -3.31 1.75 -3.87
C GLN A 49 -2.70 0.73 -4.85
N LEU A 50 -3.53 -0.10 -5.50
CA LEU A 50 -3.08 -1.04 -6.53
C LEU A 50 -2.46 -0.33 -7.75
N ARG A 51 -3.09 0.74 -8.24
CA ARG A 51 -2.56 1.54 -9.36
C ARG A 51 -1.22 2.15 -9.02
N LEU A 52 -1.08 2.74 -7.83
CA LEU A 52 0.18 3.30 -7.35
C LEU A 52 1.28 2.23 -7.27
N LYS A 53 0.95 1.02 -6.81
CA LYS A 53 1.90 -0.10 -6.76
C LYS A 53 2.38 -0.52 -8.13
N LYS A 54 1.46 -0.67 -9.08
CA LYS A 54 1.81 -1.00 -10.47
C LYS A 54 2.66 0.09 -11.13
N LEU A 55 2.46 1.37 -10.79
CA LEU A 55 3.30 2.47 -11.26
C LEU A 55 4.71 2.39 -10.67
N GLN A 56 4.82 2.16 -9.35
CA GLN A 56 6.12 1.98 -8.67
C GLN A 56 6.93 0.82 -9.24
N GLU A 57 6.29 -0.33 -9.51
CA GLU A 57 6.95 -1.52 -10.05
C GLU A 57 7.53 -1.32 -11.44
N ARG A 58 6.84 -0.53 -12.29
CA ARG A 58 7.30 -0.23 -13.65
C ARG A 58 8.06 1.09 -13.77
N GLN A 59 8.31 1.81 -12.67
CA GLN A 59 8.95 3.12 -12.69
C GLN A 59 10.29 3.12 -13.45
N ALA A 60 11.07 2.04 -13.32
CA ALA A 60 12.35 1.88 -14.01
C ALA A 60 12.23 1.62 -15.52
N LEU A 61 11.02 1.31 -16.01
CA LEU A 61 10.74 0.94 -17.40
C LEU A 61 10.09 2.09 -18.19
N ILE A 62 9.69 3.17 -17.53
CA ILE A 62 8.97 4.28 -18.16
C ILE A 62 9.76 5.59 -18.09
N PRO A 63 9.61 6.49 -19.08
CA PRO A 63 10.11 7.85 -19.02
C PRO A 63 9.57 8.65 -17.82
N GLN A 64 10.33 9.64 -17.35
CA GLN A 64 9.99 10.42 -16.16
C GLN A 64 8.74 11.30 -16.36
N ASP A 65 8.55 11.86 -17.54
CA ASP A 65 7.36 12.64 -17.91
C ASP A 65 6.09 11.78 -17.85
N VAL A 66 6.15 10.56 -18.42
CA VAL A 66 5.05 9.58 -18.34
C VAL A 66 4.78 9.17 -16.89
N TYR A 67 5.81 8.98 -16.08
CA TYR A 67 5.63 8.68 -14.65
C TYR A 67 4.89 9.80 -13.92
N VAL A 68 5.21 11.06 -14.19
CA VAL A 68 4.57 12.23 -13.55
C VAL A 68 3.12 12.37 -14.00
N GLU A 69 2.84 12.21 -15.28
CA GLU A 69 1.47 12.24 -15.83
C GLU A 69 0.59 11.15 -15.20
N GLU A 70 1.04 9.89 -15.21
CA GLU A 70 0.28 8.81 -14.59
C GLU A 70 0.12 8.96 -13.07
N LEU A 71 1.12 9.57 -12.41
CA LEU A 71 1.03 9.86 -10.99
C LEU A 71 -0.03 10.94 -10.72
N GLU A 72 -0.10 11.97 -11.55
CA GLU A 72 -1.13 13.02 -11.46
C GLU A 72 -2.54 12.44 -11.65
N ASP A 73 -2.74 11.54 -12.60
CA ASP A 73 -4.01 10.83 -12.78
C ASP A 73 -4.43 10.06 -11.52
N ILE A 74 -3.49 9.31 -10.92
CA ILE A 74 -3.74 8.56 -9.68
C ILE A 74 -4.05 9.52 -8.52
N PHE A 75 -3.42 10.68 -8.47
CA PHE A 75 -3.75 11.72 -7.50
C PHE A 75 -5.16 12.27 -7.69
N GLN A 76 -5.62 12.49 -8.92
CA GLN A 76 -6.99 12.93 -9.20
C GLN A 76 -8.01 11.88 -8.74
N ASP A 77 -7.75 10.59 -8.98
CA ASP A 77 -8.60 9.53 -8.47
C ASP A 77 -8.70 9.55 -6.95
N MET A 78 -7.58 9.80 -6.26
CA MET A 78 -7.57 9.93 -4.80
C MET A 78 -8.38 11.15 -4.32
N MET A 79 -8.32 12.27 -5.03
CA MET A 79 -9.14 13.45 -4.71
C MET A 79 -10.63 13.16 -4.89
N ASN A 80 -11.01 12.43 -5.94
CA ASN A 80 -12.40 12.03 -6.19
C ASN A 80 -12.94 11.10 -5.09
N LEU A 81 -12.07 10.33 -4.41
CA LEU A 81 -12.51 9.53 -3.26
C LEU A 81 -13.09 10.42 -2.16
N GLY A 82 -12.56 11.62 -1.93
CA GLY A 82 -13.01 12.50 -0.84
C GLY A 82 -14.51 12.81 -0.88
N GLU A 83 -15.08 12.90 -2.09
CA GLU A 83 -16.52 13.05 -2.29
C GLU A 83 -17.28 11.74 -2.08
N TRP A 84 -16.69 10.61 -2.49
CA TRP A 84 -17.25 9.26 -2.28
C TRP A 84 -17.28 8.86 -0.80
N TRP A 85 -16.34 9.34 0.02
CA TRP A 85 -16.30 9.08 1.45
C TRP A 85 -17.45 9.73 2.21
N ARG A 86 -18.04 10.82 1.69
CA ARG A 86 -19.19 11.48 2.33
C ARG A 86 -20.40 10.56 2.31
N GLY A 87 -20.86 10.16 3.49
CA GLY A 87 -22.05 9.33 3.68
C GLY A 87 -21.78 7.83 3.74
N MET A 88 -20.51 7.39 3.70
CA MET A 88 -20.12 5.99 3.84
C MET A 88 -19.27 5.74 5.09
N GLU A 89 -19.06 6.76 5.94
CA GLU A 89 -18.11 6.74 7.05
C GLU A 89 -18.34 5.54 8.00
N ASP A 90 -19.61 5.21 8.31
CA ASP A 90 -19.98 4.11 9.20
C ASP A 90 -19.79 2.70 8.59
N GLU A 91 -19.61 2.61 7.27
CA GLU A 91 -19.40 1.33 6.57
C GLU A 91 -17.91 0.99 6.39
N VAL A 92 -17.05 2.00 6.43
CA VAL A 92 -15.62 1.86 6.15
C VAL A 92 -14.71 2.01 7.36
N PHE A 93 -15.18 2.62 8.45
CA PHE A 93 -14.46 2.81 9.72
C PHE A 93 -15.12 2.04 10.86
#